data_AF-A0A452XR03-F1
#
_entry.id   AF-A0A452XR03-F1
#
_cell.length_a   1.000
_cell.length_b   1.000
_cell.length_c   1.000
_cell.angle_alpha   90.00
_cell.angle_beta   90.00
_cell.angle_gamma   90.00
#
_symmetry.space_group_name_H-M   'P 1'
#
loop_
_entity.id
_entity.type
_entity.pdbx_description
1 polymer ?
#
loop_
_entity_poly.entity_id
_entity_poly.type
_entity_poly.pdbx_seq_one_letter_code
_entity_poly.pdbx_strand_id
1 'polypeptide(L)'
;MEISRLDAWYSDCHGSVESTAAYIIRGLCRRCCLPETILRSMQASISLSEAGDSLDRCDKLIELVASSDSGMMHLFSQQQLQEFLIFERECFICKMELEEEQRPADG
;
A
#
# COMPACT_ATOMS: atom_id res chain seq x y z
N MET A 1 -8.11 22.43 -13.24
CA MET A 1 -8.78 21.13 -13.09
C MET A 1 -7.75 20.07 -13.48
N GLU A 2 -7.07 19.51 -12.48
CA GLU A 2 -6.08 18.45 -12.70
C GLU A 2 -6.71 17.10 -12.43
N ILE A 3 -6.27 16.07 -13.15
CA ILE A 3 -6.75 14.70 -12.97
C ILE A 3 -5.71 13.95 -12.13
N SER A 4 -6.12 13.42 -10.99
CA SER A 4 -5.32 12.46 -10.23
C SER A 4 -5.04 11.24 -11.11
N ARG A 5 -3.77 10.96 -11.38
CA ARG A 5 -3.38 9.78 -12.17
C ARG A 5 -3.65 8.47 -11.41
N LEU A 6 -3.77 8.53 -10.08
CA LEU A 6 -3.98 7.37 -9.22
C LEU A 6 -5.38 6.78 -9.35
N ASP A 7 -6.40 7.63 -9.43
CA ASP A 7 -7.79 7.21 -9.34
C ASP A 7 -8.76 8.03 -10.21
N ALA A 8 -8.22 8.88 -11.08
CA ALA A 8 -8.93 9.71 -12.05
C ALA A 8 -10.01 10.63 -11.45
N TRP A 9 -9.77 11.13 -10.24
CA TRP A 9 -10.58 12.22 -9.69
C TRP A 9 -10.08 13.57 -10.17
N TYR A 10 -11.02 14.48 -10.38
CA TYR A 10 -10.74 15.87 -10.65
C TYR A 10 -10.59 16.63 -9.35
N SER A 11 -9.51 17.39 -9.24
CA SER A 11 -9.33 18.37 -8.18
C SER A 11 -9.39 19.80 -8.71
N ASP A 12 -9.96 20.68 -7.90
CA ASP A 12 -9.86 22.12 -8.11
C ASP A 12 -8.46 22.64 -7.74
N CYS A 13 -8.21 23.93 -7.93
CA CYS A 13 -6.93 24.57 -7.59
C CYS A 13 -6.62 24.59 -6.08
N HIS A 14 -7.57 24.19 -5.23
CA HIS A 14 -7.42 24.09 -3.78
C HIS A 14 -7.26 22.64 -3.31
N GLY A 15 -7.24 21.67 -4.23
CA GLY A 15 -7.12 20.24 -3.91
C GLY A 15 -8.43 19.59 -3.45
N SER A 16 -9.56 20.32 -3.51
CA SER A 16 -10.87 19.76 -3.23
C SER A 16 -11.35 18.90 -4.40
N VAL A 17 -11.91 17.73 -4.08
CA VAL A 17 -12.32 16.74 -5.05
C VAL A 17 -13.70 17.09 -5.61
N GLU A 18 -13.78 17.47 -6.89
CA GLU A 18 -15.01 17.99 -7.50
C GLU A 18 -15.84 16.91 -8.19
N SER A 19 -15.21 16.01 -8.94
CA SER A 19 -15.92 15.01 -9.75
C SER A 19 -15.02 13.86 -10.19
N THR A 20 -15.60 12.77 -10.69
CA THR A 20 -14.86 11.62 -11.23
C THR A 20 -14.79 11.66 -12.76
N ALA A 21 -13.66 11.24 -13.35
CA ALA A 21 -13.58 10.94 -14.77
C ALA A 21 -14.54 9.81 -15.19
N ALA A 22 -14.72 9.65 -16.51
CA ALA A 22 -15.53 8.57 -17.08
C ALA A 22 -15.15 7.20 -16.48
N TYR A 23 -16.17 6.34 -16.27
CA TYR A 23 -16.02 5.09 -15.49
C TYR A 23 -14.87 4.20 -15.97
N ILE A 24 -14.60 4.17 -17.28
CA ILE A 24 -13.50 3.41 -17.89
C ILE A 24 -12.14 3.95 -17.41
N ILE A 25 -11.95 5.26 -17.49
CA ILE A 25 -10.68 5.92 -17.11
C ILE A 25 -10.42 5.70 -15.62
N ARG A 26 -11.45 5.89 -14.79
CA ARG A 26 -11.37 5.63 -13.35
C ARG A 26 -11.05 4.18 -13.03
N GLY A 27 -11.70 3.22 -13.71
CA GLY A 27 -11.40 1.80 -13.54
C GLY A 27 -9.96 1.43 -13.93
N LEU A 28 -9.46 1.98 -15.04
CA LEU A 28 -8.10 1.75 -15.52
C LEU A 28 -7.05 2.36 -14.58
N CYS A 29 -7.18 3.64 -14.22
CA CYS A 29 -6.26 4.30 -13.30
C CYS A 29 -6.17 3.54 -11.97
N ARG A 30 -7.31 3.17 -11.39
CA ARG A 30 -7.32 2.44 -10.12
C ARG A 30 -6.62 1.09 -10.20
N ARG A 31 -6.87 0.29 -11.26
CA ARG A 31 -6.22 -1.02 -11.45
C ARG A 31 -4.73 -0.92 -11.76
N CYS A 32 -4.30 0.12 -12.48
CA CYS A 32 -2.90 0.28 -12.85
C CYS A 32 -2.07 0.93 -11.75
N CYS A 33 -2.64 1.86 -10.98
CA CYS A 33 -1.85 2.72 -10.09
C CYS A 33 -1.98 2.37 -8.62
N LEU A 34 -3.17 1.99 -8.13
CA LEU A 34 -3.35 1.74 -6.69
C LEU A 34 -2.60 0.48 -6.22
N PRO A 35 -2.70 -0.69 -6.89
CA PRO A 35 -1.91 -1.85 -6.52
C PRO A 35 -0.41 -1.57 -6.53
N GLU A 36 0.08 -0.92 -7.60
CA GLU A 36 1.50 -0.58 -7.73
C GLU A 36 1.97 0.36 -6.63
N THR A 37 1.17 1.39 -6.30
CA THR A 37 1.50 2.33 -5.22
C THR A 37 1.59 1.61 -3.87
N ILE A 38 0.66 0.69 -3.60
CA ILE A 38 0.69 -0.12 -2.37
C ILE A 38 1.94 -0.99 -2.33
N LEU A 39 2.24 -1.73 -3.41
CA LEU A 39 3.40 -2.62 -3.50
C LEU A 39 4.72 -1.86 -3.29
N ARG A 40 4.90 -0.71 -3.95
CA ARG A 40 6.10 0.13 -3.77
C ARG A 40 6.19 0.74 -2.37
N SER A 41 5.04 1.05 -1.76
CA SER A 41 5.01 1.56 -0.39
C SER A 41 5.39 0.48 0.64
N MET A 42 4.93 -0.76 0.44
CA MET A 42 5.35 -1.90 1.27
C MET A 42 6.84 -2.17 1.10
N GLN A 43 7.33 -2.26 -0.15
CA GLN A 43 8.74 -2.45 -0.44
C GLN A 43 9.62 -1.38 0.22
N ALA A 44 9.24 -0.10 0.10
CA ALA A 44 9.96 0.99 0.74
C ALA A 44 9.94 0.87 2.28
N SER A 45 8.82 0.46 2.87
CA SER A 45 8.70 0.29 4.33
C SER A 45 9.62 -0.81 4.83
N ILE A 46 9.71 -1.94 4.11
CA ILE A 46 10.65 -3.03 4.41
C ILE A 46 12.10 -2.54 4.31
N SER A 47 12.46 -1.83 3.24
CA SER A 47 13.83 -1.30 3.12
C SER A 47 14.17 -0.28 4.21
N LEU A 48 13.20 0.50 4.70
CA LEU A 48 13.41 1.46 5.77
C LEU A 48 13.48 0.82 7.16
N SER A 49 12.94 -0.39 7.35
CA SER A 49 13.02 -1.06 8.64
C SER A 49 14.43 -1.50 9.00
N GLU A 50 15.29 -1.75 8.02
CA GLU A 50 16.73 -1.97 8.24
C GLU A 50 17.42 -0.75 8.90
N ALA A 51 16.84 0.45 8.74
CA ALA A 51 17.30 1.67 9.39
C ALA A 51 16.59 1.94 10.74
N GLY A 52 15.79 0.99 11.23
CA GLY A 52 15.03 1.08 12.49
C GLY A 52 13.70 1.81 12.38
N ASP A 53 13.16 2.05 11.17
CA ASP A 53 11.83 2.63 11.01
C ASP A 53 10.72 1.63 11.37
N SER A 54 9.57 2.15 11.80
CA SER A 54 8.42 1.33 12.18
C SER A 54 7.71 0.74 10.95
N LEU A 55 7.33 -0.53 11.03
CA LEU A 55 6.48 -1.20 10.05
C LEU A 55 4.96 -0.97 10.23
N ASP A 56 4.53 -0.03 11.08
CA ASP A 56 3.10 0.32 11.25
C ASP A 56 2.42 0.70 9.93
N ARG A 57 3.20 1.21 8.97
CA ARG A 57 2.72 1.53 7.62
C ARG A 57 2.40 0.27 6.82
N CYS A 58 3.19 -0.81 6.94
CA CYS A 58 2.85 -2.09 6.32
C CYS A 58 1.49 -2.59 6.85
N ASP A 59 1.23 -2.52 8.16
CA ASP A 59 -0.02 -3.02 8.74
C ASP A 59 -1.24 -2.31 8.18
N LYS A 60 -1.17 -0.98 8.08
CA LYS A 60 -2.26 -0.18 7.52
C LYS A 60 -2.51 -0.51 6.05
N LEU A 61 -1.46 -0.80 5.28
CA LEU A 61 -1.59 -1.22 3.89
C LEU A 61 -2.18 -2.63 3.80
N ILE A 62 -1.78 -3.53 4.69
CA ILE A 62 -2.32 -4.90 4.76
C ILE A 62 -3.81 -4.87 5.11
N GLU A 63 -4.18 -4.15 6.16
CA GLU A 63 -5.57 -3.96 6.57
C GLU A 63 -6.42 -3.33 5.45
N LEU A 64 -5.88 -2.31 4.78
CA LEU A 64 -6.53 -1.66 3.64
C LEU A 64 -6.83 -2.66 2.50
N VAL A 65 -5.89 -3.53 2.16
CA VAL A 65 -6.07 -4.51 1.08
C VAL A 65 -6.99 -5.66 1.51
N ALA A 66 -6.87 -6.13 2.75
CA ALA A 66 -7.65 -7.24 3.29
C ALA A 66 -9.11 -6.88 3.61
N SER A 67 -9.39 -5.60 3.89
CA SER A 67 -10.75 -5.13 4.20
C SER A 67 -11.71 -5.35 3.03
N SER A 68 -12.81 -6.05 3.28
CA SER A 68 -13.90 -6.23 2.31
C SER A 68 -14.54 -4.91 1.89
N ASP A 69 -14.52 -3.91 2.78
CA ASP A 69 -15.17 -2.62 2.57
C ASP A 69 -14.38 -1.71 1.62
N SER A 70 -13.06 -1.90 1.52
CA SER A 70 -12.20 -1.11 0.64
C SER A 70 -12.36 -1.49 -0.84
N GLY A 71 -12.70 -2.76 -1.11
CA GLY A 71 -12.70 -3.37 -2.44
C GLY A 71 -11.32 -3.35 -3.13
N MET A 72 -10.25 -3.07 -2.39
CA MET A 72 -8.91 -2.82 -2.94
C MET A 72 -8.32 -4.11 -3.52
N MET A 73 -8.53 -5.25 -2.87
CA MET A 73 -8.07 -6.56 -3.35
C MET A 73 -8.52 -6.87 -4.78
N HIS A 74 -9.73 -6.43 -5.18
CA HIS A 74 -10.27 -6.66 -6.52
C HIS A 74 -9.60 -5.83 -7.63
N LEU A 75 -8.72 -4.88 -7.26
CA LEU A 75 -7.95 -4.10 -8.21
C LEU A 75 -6.63 -4.78 -8.60
N PHE A 76 -6.14 -5.71 -7.78
CA PHE A 76 -4.88 -6.40 -8.00
C PHE A 76 -5.04 -7.43 -9.12
N SER A 77 -4.05 -7.50 -10.01
CA SER A 77 -3.85 -8.70 -10.83
C SER A 77 -3.41 -9.87 -9.95
N GLN A 78 -3.54 -11.10 -10.46
CA GLN A 78 -3.07 -12.28 -9.73
C GLN A 78 -1.57 -12.20 -9.39
N GLN A 79 -0.74 -11.71 -10.32
CA GLN A 79 0.69 -11.55 -10.10
C GLN A 79 0.99 -10.52 -9.00
N GLN A 80 0.30 -9.38 -9.02
CA GLN A 80 0.46 -8.35 -8.00
C GLN A 80 -0.02 -8.84 -6.63
N LEU A 81 -1.06 -9.68 -6.57
CA LEU A 81 -1.51 -10.25 -5.31
C LEU A 81 -0.48 -11.25 -4.74
N GLN A 82 0.18 -12.03 -5.59
CA GLN A 82 1.29 -12.89 -5.16
C GLN A 82 2.46 -12.06 -4.61
N GLU A 83 2.82 -10.98 -5.30
CA GLU A 83 3.85 -10.04 -4.84
C GLU A 83 3.47 -9.38 -3.50
N PHE A 84 2.20 -8.97 -3.36
CA PHE A 84 1.67 -8.42 -2.12
C PHE A 84 1.82 -9.39 -0.94
N LEU A 85 1.46 -10.67 -1.13
CA LEU A 85 1.60 -11.70 -0.09
C LEU A 85 3.06 -11.95 0.29
N ILE A 86 3.98 -11.83 -0.67
CA ILE A 86 5.43 -11.89 -0.40
C ILE A 86 5.82 -10.70 0.48
N PHE A 87 5.44 -9.48 0.14
CA PHE A 87 5.77 -8.31 0.96
C PHE A 87 5.11 -8.35 2.34
N GLU A 88 3.87 -8.83 2.47
CA GLU A 88 3.24 -9.05 3.77
C GLU A 88 4.08 -9.98 4.65
N ARG A 89 4.52 -11.11 4.09
CA ARG A 89 5.41 -12.05 4.79
C ARG A 89 6.71 -11.40 5.21
N GLU A 90 7.36 -10.64 4.33
CA GLU A 90 8.61 -9.95 4.65
C GLU A 90 8.41 -8.89 5.74
N CYS A 91 7.32 -8.10 5.71
CA CYS A 91 7.01 -7.16 6.80
C CYS A 91 6.88 -7.92 8.14
N PHE A 92 6.26 -9.10 8.17
CA PHE A 92 6.17 -9.91 9.39
C PHE A 92 7.54 -10.40 9.89
N ILE A 93 8.41 -10.84 9.00
CA ILE A 93 9.76 -11.29 9.36
C ILE A 93 10.58 -10.15 9.95
N CYS A 94 10.62 -9.00 9.28
CA CYS A 94 11.37 -7.84 9.77
C CYS A 94 10.90 -7.39 11.16
N LYS A 95 9.59 -7.47 11.43
CA LYS A 95 9.06 -7.19 12.78
C LYS A 95 9.58 -8.16 13.83
N MET A 96 9.56 -9.46 13.52
CA MET A 96 10.06 -10.48 14.45
C MET A 96 11.56 -10.30 14.73
N GLU A 97 12.35 -9.96 13.71
CA GLU A 97 13.78 -9.69 13.84
C GLU A 97 14.04 -8.46 14.72
N LEU A 98 13.31 -7.36 14.49
CA LEU A 98 13.39 -6.15 15.33
C LEU A 98 12.98 -6.41 16.78
N GLU A 99 11.93 -7.21 16.99
CA GLU A 99 11.50 -7.61 18.34
C GLU A 99 12.56 -8.46 19.05
N GLU A 100 13.25 -9.35 18.33
CA GLU A 100 14.34 -10.18 18.87
C GLU A 100 15.55 -9.34 19.27
N GLU A 101 15.98 -8.39 18.41
CA GLU A 101 17.08 -7.48 18.70
C GLU A 101 16.82 -6.55 19.91
N GLN A 102 15.55 -6.21 20.15
CA GLN A 102 15.13 -5.38 21.27
C GLN A 102 15.00 -6.14 22.59
N ARG A 103 15.03 -7.49 22.57
CA ARG A 103 14.99 -8.25 23.82
C ARG A 103 16.28 -7.99 24.61
N PRO A 104 16.18 -7.66 25.91
CA PRO A 104 17.37 -7.58 26.74
C PRO A 104 18.09 -8.92 26.73
N ALA A 105 19.41 -8.90 26.59
CA ALA A 105 20.22 -10.11 26.76
C ALA A 105 20.00 -10.61 28.19
N ASP A 106 19.29 -11.73 28.34
CA ASP A 106 19.21 -12.43 29.62
C ASP A 106 20.63 -12.80 30.05
N GLY A 107 21.15 -12.05 31.03
CA GLY A 107 22.47 -12.26 31.66
C GLY A 107 22.43 -13.32 32.74
#